data_AF-A0A3D0SST3-F1
#
_entry.id   AF-A0A3D0SST3-F1
#
_cell.length_a   1.000
_cell.length_b   1.000
_cell.length_c   1.000
_cell.angle_alpha   90.00
_cell.angle_beta   90.00
_cell.angle_gamma   90.00
#
_symmetry.space_group_name_H-M   'P 1'
#
loop_
_entity.id
_entity.type
_entity.pdbx_description
1 polymer ?
#
loop_
_entity_poly.entity_id
_entity_poly.type
_entity_poly.pdbx_seq_one_letter_code
_entity_poly.pdbx_strand_id
1 'polypeptide(L)'
;CKMADRKQITGGILDGPLALDNAIDLAAAQMKQIDSPVAGRADILVVPDLEAGNMLAKSLTFMAGADAAGIVLGARVPIILTSRADSVMTRLASCAVAALVAQARRESTSKAVVP
;
A
#
# COMPACT_ATOMS: atom_id res chain seq x y z
N CYS A 1 7.02 -15.68 1.57
CA CYS A 1 5.72 -15.92 2.24
C CYS A 1 5.06 -17.19 1.69
N LYS A 2 4.74 -18.22 2.50
CA LYS A 2 4.21 -19.52 2.00
C LYS A 2 2.91 -19.42 1.18
N MET A 3 2.10 -18.38 1.36
CA MET A 3 0.88 -18.16 0.56
C MET A 3 1.19 -17.72 -0.87
N ALA A 4 2.24 -16.91 -1.06
CA ALA A 4 2.71 -16.52 -2.39
C ALA A 4 3.33 -17.72 -3.12
N ASP A 5 4.12 -18.54 -2.43
CA ASP A 5 4.68 -19.79 -2.99
C ASP A 5 3.56 -20.73 -3.46
N ARG A 6 2.45 -20.78 -2.72
CA ARG A 6 1.22 -21.54 -3.06
C ARG A 6 0.32 -20.84 -4.09
N LYS A 7 0.73 -19.70 -4.65
CA LYS A 7 -0.02 -18.91 -5.66
C LYS A 7 -1.41 -18.44 -5.19
N GLN A 8 -1.61 -18.26 -3.89
CA GLN A 8 -2.88 -17.76 -3.34
C GLN A 8 -3.01 -16.25 -3.47
N ILE A 9 -1.87 -15.56 -3.55
CA ILE A 9 -1.80 -14.12 -3.82
C ILE A 9 -1.58 -13.98 -5.33
N THR A 10 -2.49 -13.25 -5.98
CA THR A 10 -2.50 -13.03 -7.42
C THR A 10 -2.61 -11.53 -7.70
N GLY A 11 -2.25 -11.11 -8.92
CA GLY A 11 -2.28 -9.69 -9.31
C GLY A 11 -1.08 -8.86 -8.84
N GLY A 12 -0.08 -9.49 -8.21
CA GLY A 12 1.18 -8.84 -7.82
C GLY A 12 2.27 -9.84 -7.47
N ILE A 13 3.51 -9.38 -7.49
CA ILE A 13 4.66 -10.10 -6.95
C ILE A 13 4.84 -9.74 -5.47
N LEU A 14 5.19 -10.72 -4.64
CA LEU A 14 5.35 -10.54 -3.20
C LEU A 14 6.64 -11.22 -2.74
N ASP A 15 7.39 -10.53 -1.89
CA ASP A 15 8.50 -11.12 -1.16
C ASP A 15 8.59 -10.59 0.26
N GLY A 16 9.28 -11.34 1.14
CA GLY A 16 9.50 -11.01 2.53
C GLY A 16 9.90 -12.23 3.37
N PRO A 17 10.50 -12.00 4.56
CA PRO A 17 10.62 -10.70 5.24
C PRO A 17 11.76 -9.83 4.69
N LEU A 18 11.51 -8.52 4.55
CA LEU A 18 12.50 -7.53 4.17
C LEU A 18 12.53 -6.40 5.21
N ALA A 19 13.73 -5.95 5.59
CA ALA A 19 13.88 -4.70 6.30
C ALA A 19 13.52 -3.52 5.38
N LEU A 20 13.16 -2.37 5.96
CA LEU A 20 12.64 -1.23 5.20
C LEU A 20 13.63 -0.76 4.12
N ASP A 21 14.91 -0.60 4.46
CA ASP A 21 15.97 -0.21 3.53
C ASP A 21 16.08 -1.18 2.34
N ASN A 22 16.03 -2.49 2.61
CA ASN A 22 16.07 -3.52 1.59
C ASN A 22 14.83 -3.54 0.70
N ALA A 23 13.69 -3.01 1.18
CA ALA A 23 12.46 -2.97 0.41
C ALA A 23 12.43 -1.76 -0.56
N ILE A 24 13.03 -0.64 -0.17
CA ILE A 24 12.89 0.65 -0.89
C ILE A 24 14.15 1.17 -1.58
N ASP A 25 15.33 0.63 -1.25
CA ASP A 25 16.61 1.04 -1.83
C ASP A 25 17.31 -0.14 -2.53
N LEU A 26 17.46 -0.02 -3.85
CA LEU A 26 18.12 -1.01 -4.69
C LEU A 26 19.59 -1.20 -4.32
N ALA A 27 20.30 -0.15 -3.94
CA ALA A 27 21.71 -0.24 -3.54
C ALA A 27 21.84 -1.03 -2.23
N ALA A 28 20.96 -0.79 -1.26
CA ALA A 28 20.93 -1.54 0.00
C ALA A 28 20.65 -3.03 -0.23
N ALA A 29 19.68 -3.35 -1.10
CA ALA A 29 19.36 -4.73 -1.47
C ALA A 29 20.56 -5.44 -2.15
N GLN A 30 21.24 -4.76 -3.06
CA GLN A 30 22.43 -5.28 -3.76
C GLN A 30 23.62 -5.49 -2.82
N MET A 31 23.91 -4.52 -1.94
CA MET A 31 24.99 -4.63 -0.95
C MET A 31 24.81 -5.84 -0.02
N LYS A 32 23.56 -6.17 0.30
CA LYS A 32 23.20 -7.33 1.13
C LYS A 32 22.93 -8.60 0.32
N GLN A 33 23.17 -8.58 -0.99
CA GLN A 33 23.03 -9.72 -1.89
C GLN A 33 21.64 -10.37 -1.84
N ILE A 34 20.60 -9.54 -1.77
CA ILE A 34 19.21 -10.02 -1.73
C ILE A 34 18.73 -10.23 -3.16
N ASP A 35 18.62 -11.50 -3.56
CA ASP A 35 18.05 -11.89 -4.86
C ASP A 35 16.52 -11.95 -4.76
N SER A 36 15.87 -10.86 -5.15
CA SER A 36 14.42 -10.73 -5.09
C SER A 36 13.92 -9.74 -6.15
N PRO A 37 12.83 -10.04 -6.87
CA PRO A 37 12.23 -9.10 -7.81
C PRO A 37 11.54 -7.91 -7.12
N VAL A 38 11.34 -7.96 -5.79
CA VAL A 38 10.68 -6.90 -5.00
C VAL A 38 11.69 -6.04 -4.24
N ALA A 39 12.84 -6.61 -3.85
CA ALA A 39 13.82 -5.89 -3.04
C ALA A 39 14.34 -4.63 -3.75
N GLY A 40 14.35 -3.53 -2.99
CA GLY A 40 14.75 -2.20 -3.43
C GLY A 40 13.79 -1.51 -4.41
N ARG A 41 12.63 -2.12 -4.67
CA ARG A 41 11.67 -1.71 -5.71
C ARG A 41 10.22 -1.86 -5.25
N ALA A 42 9.96 -1.98 -3.95
CA ALA A 42 8.62 -2.26 -3.45
C ALA A 42 7.68 -1.06 -3.67
N ASP A 43 6.58 -1.29 -4.39
CA ASP A 43 5.48 -0.32 -4.51
C ASP A 43 4.56 -0.32 -3.28
N ILE A 44 4.47 -1.47 -2.59
CA ILE A 44 3.57 -1.69 -1.45
C ILE A 44 4.37 -2.28 -0.29
N LEU A 45 4.31 -1.61 0.86
CA LEU A 45 4.87 -2.10 2.12
C LEU A 45 3.75 -2.65 3.01
N VAL A 46 3.82 -3.95 3.32
CA VAL A 46 2.92 -4.58 4.30
C VAL A 46 3.64 -4.64 5.64
N VAL A 47 3.16 -3.84 6.59
CA VAL A 47 3.71 -3.77 7.95
C VAL A 47 3.22 -4.95 8.81
N PRO A 48 3.97 -5.35 9.86
CA PRO A 48 3.61 -6.50 10.70
C PRO A 48 2.38 -6.23 11.58
N ASP A 49 2.15 -4.98 11.96
CA ASP A 49 1.08 -4.57 12.86
C ASP A 49 0.71 -3.08 12.70
N LEU A 50 -0.31 -2.67 13.44
CA LEU A 50 -0.84 -1.30 13.41
C LEU A 50 0.14 -0.28 13.98
N GLU A 51 0.94 -0.64 14.98
CA GLU A 51 1.88 0.27 15.62
C GLU A 51 3.00 0.63 14.65
N ALA A 52 3.60 -0.37 14.01
CA ALA A 52 4.59 -0.21 12.95
C ALA A 52 4.04 0.61 11.77
N GLY A 53 2.80 0.33 11.34
CA GLY A 53 2.13 1.09 10.27
C GLY A 53 1.92 2.56 10.61
N ASN A 54 1.39 2.83 11.80
CA ASN A 54 1.14 4.20 12.27
C ASN A 54 2.46 4.96 12.48
N MET A 55 3.51 4.32 12.99
CA MET A 55 4.83 4.91 13.09
C MET A 55 5.40 5.25 11.70
N LEU A 56 5.38 4.30 10.76
CA LEU A 56 5.89 4.50 9.40
C LEU A 56 5.18 5.65 8.68
N ALA A 57 3.84 5.64 8.68
CA ALA A 57 3.04 6.68 8.03
C ALA A 57 3.34 8.07 8.62
N LYS A 58 3.42 8.19 9.95
CA LYS A 58 3.73 9.46 10.62
C LYS A 58 5.17 9.91 10.37
N SER A 59 6.14 9.00 10.38
CA SER A 59 7.52 9.34 10.05
C SER A 59 7.62 9.91 8.63
N LEU A 60 6.95 9.30 7.65
CA LEU A 60 6.92 9.82 6.29
C LEU A 60 6.28 11.20 6.21
N THR A 61 5.12 11.41 6.85
CA THR A 61 4.42 12.70 6.80
C THR A 61 5.16 13.81 7.55
N PHE A 62 5.57 13.57 8.80
CA PHE A 62 6.11 14.62 9.66
C PHE A 62 7.63 14.82 9.53
N MET A 63 8.38 13.79 9.12
CA MET A 63 9.84 13.89 8.98
C MET A 63 10.28 13.99 7.52
N ALA A 64 9.63 13.26 6.61
CA ALA A 64 9.98 13.27 5.19
C ALA A 64 9.13 14.25 4.36
N GLY A 65 8.15 14.91 4.98
CA GLY A 65 7.26 15.87 4.30
C GLY A 65 6.35 15.22 3.25
N ALA A 66 6.08 13.92 3.37
CA ALA A 66 5.25 13.19 2.43
C ALA A 66 3.76 13.56 2.60
N ASP A 67 3.09 13.82 1.49
CA ASP A 67 1.64 13.85 1.45
C ASP A 67 1.05 12.46 1.70
N ALA A 68 -0.17 12.42 2.24
CA ALA A 68 -0.86 11.19 2.59
C ALA A 68 -2.28 11.14 2.01
N ALA A 69 -2.74 9.93 1.71
CA ALA A 69 -4.14 9.62 1.40
C ALA A 69 -4.48 8.25 1.98
N GLY A 70 -5.71 8.08 2.50
CA GLY A 70 -6.10 6.86 3.20
C GLY A 70 -7.52 6.41 2.86
N ILE A 71 -7.69 5.10 2.71
CA ILE A 71 -8.98 4.42 2.55
C ILE A 71 -8.97 3.07 3.28
N VAL A 72 -10.13 2.67 3.78
CA VAL A 72 -10.36 1.33 4.33
C VAL A 72 -10.76 0.37 3.22
N LEU A 73 -10.04 -0.75 3.10
CA LEU A 73 -10.35 -1.85 2.18
C LEU A 73 -11.19 -2.93 2.88
N GLY A 74 -11.88 -3.77 2.09
CA GLY A 74 -12.72 -4.87 2.57
C GLY A 74 -14.20 -4.54 2.83
N ALA A 75 -14.55 -3.26 3.04
CA ALA A 75 -15.94 -2.83 3.13
C ALA A 75 -16.63 -2.80 1.74
N ARG A 76 -17.97 -2.91 1.72
CA ARG A 76 -18.78 -2.82 0.48
C ARG A 76 -18.67 -1.47 -0.21
N VAL A 77 -18.49 -0.40 0.57
CA VAL A 77 -18.34 0.98 0.09
C VAL A 77 -16.97 1.52 0.52
N PRO A 78 -16.38 2.47 -0.23
CA PRO A 78 -15.20 3.20 0.21
C PRO A 78 -15.45 3.92 1.53
N ILE A 79 -14.54 3.79 2.49
CA ILE A 79 -14.60 4.51 3.78
C ILE A 79 -13.27 5.22 3.98
N ILE A 80 -13.33 6.53 4.25
CA ILE A 80 -12.17 7.35 4.56
C ILE A 80 -12.13 7.55 6.07
N LEU A 81 -10.96 7.35 6.68
CA LEU A 81 -10.71 7.68 8.08
C LEU A 81 -9.80 8.90 8.13
N THR A 82 -10.32 9.99 8.69
CA THR A 82 -9.55 11.23 8.84
C THR A 82 -8.94 11.33 10.22
N SER A 83 -7.73 11.83 10.32
CA SER A 83 -7.12 12.30 11.55
C SER A 83 -7.44 13.78 11.78
N ARG A 84 -7.51 14.19 13.06
CA ARG A 84 -7.59 15.60 13.44
C ARG A 84 -6.40 16.41 12.91
N ALA A 85 -5.25 15.75 12.76
CA ALA A 85 -4.03 16.36 12.26
C ALA A 85 -3.96 16.45 10.73
N ASP A 86 -4.94 15.92 10.00
CA ASP A 86 -4.88 15.91 8.53
C ASP A 86 -5.00 17.33 7.95
N SER A 87 -4.21 17.57 6.91
CA SER A 87 -4.35 18.77 6.09
C SER A 87 -5.62 18.71 5.22
N VAL A 88 -6.02 19.85 4.66
CA VAL A 88 -7.08 19.88 3.64
C VAL A 88 -6.70 19.02 2.43
N MET A 89 -5.43 19.06 2.03
CA MET A 89 -4.93 18.26 0.90
C MET A 89 -5.01 16.76 1.18
N THR A 90 -4.63 16.31 2.37
CA THR A 90 -4.73 14.90 2.79
C THR A 90 -6.16 14.38 2.69
N ARG A 91 -7.13 15.19 3.15
CA ARG A 91 -8.56 14.85 3.05
C ARG A 91 -9.04 14.79 1.60
N LEU A 92 -8.67 15.78 0.77
CA LEU A 92 -9.03 15.81 -0.65
C LEU A 92 -8.42 14.64 -1.43
N ALA A 93 -7.15 14.33 -1.20
CA ALA A 93 -6.46 13.21 -1.81
C ALA A 93 -7.12 11.88 -1.43
N SER A 94 -7.51 11.73 -0.15
CA SER A 94 -8.27 10.56 0.31
C SER A 94 -9.63 10.43 -0.38
N CYS A 95 -10.35 11.55 -0.58
CA CYS A 95 -11.59 11.57 -1.37
C CYS A 95 -11.37 11.15 -2.82
N ALA A 96 -10.29 11.63 -3.46
CA ALA A 96 -9.96 11.26 -4.83
C ALA A 96 -9.66 9.76 -4.95
N VAL A 97 -8.84 9.20 -4.04
CA VAL A 97 -8.56 7.76 -3.98
C VAL A 97 -9.85 6.97 -3.79
N ALA A 98 -10.72 7.40 -2.88
CA ALA A 98 -12.00 6.72 -2.65
C ALA A 98 -12.92 6.72 -3.89
N ALA A 99 -12.98 7.84 -4.62
CA ALA A 99 -13.74 7.93 -5.87
C ALA A 99 -13.19 6.99 -6.95
N LEU A 100 -11.87 6.95 -7.13
CA LEU A 100 -11.21 6.05 -8.08
C LEU A 100 -11.45 4.58 -7.73
N VAL A 101 -11.33 4.21 -6.45
CA VAL A 101 -11.63 2.83 -5.99
C VAL A 101 -13.10 2.49 -6.23
N ALA A 102 -14.03 3.42 -5.97
CA ALA A 102 -15.45 3.21 -6.24
C ALA A 102 -15.72 2.96 -7.73
N GLN A 103 -15.08 3.75 -8.60
CA GLN A 103 -15.19 3.62 -10.05
C GLN A 103 -14.64 2.29 -10.54
N ALA A 104 -13.41 1.94 -10.15
CA ALA A 104 -12.76 0.69 -10.54
C ALA A 104 -13.58 -0.55 -10.14
N ARG A 105 -14.21 -0.53 -8.95
CA ARG A 105 -15.11 -1.61 -8.50
C ARG A 105 -16.41 -1.71 -9.32
N ARG A 106 -16.97 -0.58 -9.77
CA ARG A 106 -18.15 -0.60 -10.66
C ARG A 106 -17.80 -1.16 -12.02
N GLU A 107 -16.66 -0.76 -12.59
CA GLU A 107 -16.20 -1.25 -13.89
C GLU A 107 -15.88 -2.76 -13.86
N SER A 108 -15.23 -3.25 -12.79
CA SER A 108 -14.96 -4.69 -12.65
C SER A 108 -16.24 -5.50 -12.49
N THR A 109 -17.21 -4.99 -11.73
CA THR A 109 -18.53 -5.62 -11.59
C THR A 109 -19.27 -5.64 -12.93
N SER A 110 -19.25 -4.53 -13.69
CA SER A 110 -19.89 -4.47 -15.01
C SER A 110 -19.27 -5.45 -16.01
N LYS A 111 -17.94 -5.63 -16.00
CA LYS A 111 -17.25 -6.60 -16.86
C LYS A 111 -17.55 -8.05 -16.48
N ALA A 112 -17.85 -8.32 -15.21
CA ALA A 112 -18.22 -9.66 -14.75
C ALA A 112 -19.68 -10.04 -15.06
N VAL A 113 -20.53 -9.06 -15.40
CA VAL A 113 -21.97 -9.26 -15.67
C VAL A 113 -22.28 -9.34 -17.18
N VAL A 114 -21.33 -9.00 -18.06
CA VAL A 114 -21.47 -9.19 -19.51
C VAL A 114 -20.75 -10.49 -19.90
N PRO A 115 -21.47 -11.50 -20.45
CA PRO A 115 -20.90 -12.81 -20.81
C PRO A 115 -19.91 -12.74 -21.99
#